data_AF-R9IDN7-F1
#
_entry.id   AF-R9IDN7-F1
#
_cell.length_a   1.000
_cell.length_b   1.000
_cell.length_c   1.000
_cell.angle_alpha   90.00
_cell.angle_beta   90.00
_cell.angle_gamma   90.00
#
_symmetry.space_group_name_H-M   'P 1'
#
loop_
_entity.id
_entity.type
_entity.pdbx_description
1 polymer ?
#
loop_
_entity_poly.entity_id
_entity_poly.type
_entity_poly.pdbx_seq_one_letter_code
_entity_poly.pdbx_strand_id
1 'polypeptide(L)'
;MEQKFCQSCGMPLTDANIGTNSDGSRSEDYCGYCYKNGVFLQDFNMNQMIEFCTQFTDQINKETGWNLTPQQAKAQMQQLFPTLKRWKQKDERSLIEKAAHLLSQCKEVTLASVNADGFPRPVPLDKIHSVGCNDVWVVTAADSEKVRDFKVNSKAGLSYSFYGDSVALRGTVEVIKDDETRKRMWQEHFINYFPAGPTDQNYVLVHFIGKEATIWINHEFTHITI
;
A
#
# COMPACT_ATOMS: atom_id res chain seq x y z
N MET A 1 -33.48 0.48 23.43
CA MET A 1 -33.06 0.15 22.05
C MET A 1 -31.68 -0.46 22.13
N GLU A 2 -31.47 -1.57 21.43
CA GLU A 2 -30.16 -2.23 21.37
C GLU A 2 -29.20 -1.34 20.57
N GLN A 3 -28.04 -1.00 21.14
CA GLN A 3 -27.04 -0.16 20.48
C GLN A 3 -26.49 -0.90 19.26
N LYS A 4 -26.68 -0.35 18.05
CA LYS A 4 -26.12 -0.92 16.82
C LYS A 4 -24.70 -0.40 16.59
N PHE A 5 -23.87 -1.23 15.97
CA PHE A 5 -22.49 -0.95 15.63
C PHE A 5 -22.22 -1.19 14.15
N CYS A 6 -21.34 -0.37 13.57
CA CYS A 6 -20.91 -0.49 12.18
C CYS A 6 -20.26 -1.85 11.95
N GLN A 7 -20.78 -2.62 11.00
CA GLN A 7 -20.33 -3.96 10.63
C GLN A 7 -19.05 -3.95 9.76
N SER A 8 -18.29 -2.86 9.81
CA SER A 8 -16.97 -2.70 9.18
C SER A 8 -15.92 -2.22 10.18
N CYS A 9 -16.16 -1.14 10.93
CA CYS A 9 -15.17 -0.57 11.86
C CYS A 9 -15.54 -0.71 13.35
N GLY A 10 -16.69 -1.30 13.68
CA GLY A 10 -17.14 -1.44 15.06
C GLY A 10 -17.61 -0.14 15.74
N MET A 11 -17.63 1.00 15.01
CA MET A 11 -18.09 2.28 15.58
C MET A 11 -19.60 2.26 15.87
N PRO A 12 -20.07 2.81 17.00
CA PRO A 12 -21.51 2.97 17.28
C PRO A 12 -22.23 3.74 16.18
N LEU A 13 -23.37 3.23 15.72
CA LEU A 13 -24.20 3.90 14.71
C LEU A 13 -25.14 4.90 15.41
N THR A 14 -25.17 6.13 14.88
CA THR A 14 -26.05 7.22 15.29
C THR A 14 -26.66 7.86 14.06
N ASP A 15 -27.73 8.65 14.25
CA ASP A 15 -28.39 9.25 13.10
C ASP A 15 -27.51 10.19 12.27
N ALA A 16 -26.47 10.75 12.90
CA ALA A 16 -25.52 11.66 12.28
C ALA A 16 -24.43 10.95 11.44
N ASN A 17 -24.18 9.66 11.66
CA ASN A 17 -23.02 8.97 11.08
C ASN A 17 -23.37 7.78 10.18
N ILE A 18 -24.66 7.53 9.89
CA ILE A 18 -25.10 6.42 9.05
C ILE A 18 -24.69 6.62 7.58
N GLY A 19 -24.22 5.55 6.94
CA GLY A 19 -23.86 5.51 5.53
C GLY A 19 -25.06 5.41 4.59
N THR A 20 -24.79 5.35 3.28
CA THR A 20 -25.85 5.28 2.24
C THR A 20 -25.68 4.09 1.30
N ASN A 21 -26.79 3.46 0.94
CA ASN A 21 -26.86 2.39 -0.07
C ASN A 21 -26.84 3.00 -1.49
N SER A 22 -26.77 2.15 -2.52
CA SER A 22 -26.70 2.59 -3.93
C SER A 22 -27.97 3.31 -4.41
N ASP A 23 -29.12 3.03 -3.80
CA ASP A 23 -30.40 3.70 -4.05
C ASP A 23 -30.58 5.01 -3.26
N GLY A 24 -29.57 5.42 -2.48
CA GLY A 24 -29.60 6.61 -1.64
C GLY A 24 -30.26 6.41 -0.27
N SER A 25 -30.80 5.22 0.02
CA SER A 25 -31.35 4.91 1.35
C SER A 25 -30.25 4.81 2.43
N ARG A 26 -30.65 4.91 3.70
CA ARG A 26 -29.75 4.79 4.85
C ARG A 26 -29.28 3.34 5.02
N SER A 27 -28.00 3.14 5.28
CA SER A 27 -27.46 1.82 5.61
C SER A 27 -27.86 1.40 7.02
N GLU A 28 -28.33 0.16 7.19
CA GLU A 28 -28.61 -0.39 8.52
C GLU A 28 -27.35 -0.91 9.23
N ASP A 29 -26.29 -1.17 8.47
CA ASP A 29 -25.11 -1.91 8.92
C ASP A 29 -23.85 -1.06 8.98
N TYR A 30 -23.74 0.02 8.19
CA TYR A 30 -22.47 0.71 7.99
C TYR A 30 -22.57 2.22 8.26
N CYS A 31 -21.48 2.77 8.82
CA CYS A 31 -21.33 4.20 8.97
C CYS A 31 -20.86 4.87 7.66
N GLY A 32 -21.10 6.17 7.53
CA GLY A 32 -20.71 6.97 6.38
C GLY A 32 -19.21 7.12 6.22
N TYR A 33 -18.39 6.84 7.25
CA TYR A 33 -16.94 6.84 7.11
C TYR A 33 -16.41 5.59 6.39
N CYS A 34 -17.15 4.48 6.46
CA CYS A 34 -16.78 3.24 5.79
C CYS A 34 -17.53 3.04 4.47
N TYR A 35 -18.80 3.44 4.38
CA TYR A 35 -19.69 3.06 3.29
C TYR A 35 -20.60 4.21 2.85
N LYS A 36 -20.56 4.57 1.58
CA LYS A 36 -21.45 5.57 0.97
C LYS A 36 -21.80 5.18 -0.46
N ASN A 37 -23.02 5.50 -0.87
CA ASN A 37 -23.54 5.32 -2.22
C ASN A 37 -23.36 3.88 -2.73
N GLY A 38 -23.52 2.89 -1.85
CA GLY A 38 -23.41 1.49 -2.23
C GLY A 38 -21.98 0.91 -2.20
N VAL A 39 -20.95 1.71 -1.92
CA VAL A 39 -19.54 1.29 -1.99
C VAL A 39 -18.77 1.57 -0.71
N PHE A 40 -17.79 0.72 -0.41
CA PHE A 40 -16.83 1.00 0.65
C PHE A 40 -15.84 2.07 0.20
N LEU A 41 -15.59 3.05 1.06
CA LEU A 41 -14.72 4.20 0.74
C LEU A 41 -13.23 3.84 0.79
N GLN A 42 -12.87 2.82 1.57
CA GLN A 42 -11.51 2.32 1.67
C GLN A 42 -11.47 0.87 1.20
N ASP A 43 -10.59 0.61 0.25
CA ASP A 43 -10.29 -0.73 -0.26
C ASP A 43 -9.29 -1.45 0.66
N PHE A 44 -9.71 -1.66 1.90
CA PHE A 44 -8.87 -2.28 2.94
C PHE A 44 -9.25 -3.73 3.15
N ASN A 45 -8.23 -4.55 3.44
CA ASN A 45 -8.44 -5.77 4.19
C ASN A 45 -8.65 -5.47 5.69
N MET A 46 -8.95 -6.51 6.47
CA MET A 46 -9.26 -6.37 7.89
C MET A 46 -8.09 -5.75 8.69
N ASN A 47 -6.87 -6.24 8.51
CA ASN A 47 -5.69 -5.74 9.22
C ASN A 47 -5.45 -4.25 8.90
N GLN A 48 -5.53 -3.87 7.62
CA GLN A 48 -5.39 -2.48 7.20
C GLN A 48 -6.46 -1.57 7.83
N MET A 49 -7.71 -2.04 7.93
CA MET A 49 -8.77 -1.31 8.64
C MET A 49 -8.44 -1.13 10.13
N ILE A 50 -7.92 -2.17 10.79
CA ILE A 50 -7.51 -2.08 12.20
C ILE A 50 -6.42 -1.03 12.39
N GLU A 51 -5.38 -1.06 11.55
CA GLU A 51 -4.28 -0.10 11.63
C GLU A 51 -4.77 1.33 11.35
N PHE A 52 -5.66 1.49 10.36
CA PHE A 52 -6.29 2.78 10.07
C PHE A 52 -7.10 3.29 11.27
N CYS A 53 -8.02 2.49 11.82
CA CYS A 53 -8.82 2.88 12.97
C CYS A 53 -7.97 3.19 14.21
N THR A 54 -6.84 2.49 14.40
CA THR A 54 -5.92 2.72 15.52
C THR A 54 -5.35 4.14 15.54
N GLN A 55 -5.20 4.78 14.38
CA GLN A 55 -4.72 6.17 14.28
C GLN A 55 -5.70 7.19 14.88
N PHE A 56 -6.97 6.82 15.08
CA PHE A 56 -8.01 7.67 15.63
C PHE A 56 -8.31 7.40 17.11
N THR A 57 -7.50 6.57 17.78
CA THR A 57 -7.72 6.19 19.20
C THR A 57 -7.87 7.41 20.11
N ASP A 58 -7.02 8.42 19.96
CA ASP A 58 -7.07 9.63 20.78
C ASP A 58 -8.35 10.45 20.55
N GLN A 59 -8.83 10.51 19.32
CA GLN A 59 -10.08 11.21 19.00
C GLN A 59 -11.29 10.45 19.58
N ILE A 60 -11.30 9.12 19.43
CA ILE A 60 -12.34 8.27 19.99
C ILE A 60 -12.39 8.41 21.51
N ASN A 61 -11.25 8.35 22.20
CA ASN A 61 -11.15 8.55 23.64
C ASN A 61 -11.77 9.89 24.10
N LYS A 62 -11.55 10.97 23.34
CA LYS A 62 -12.13 12.29 23.64
C LYS A 62 -13.65 12.32 23.49
N GLU A 63 -14.19 11.66 22.47
CA GLU A 63 -15.63 11.66 22.17
C GLU A 63 -16.42 10.70 23.08
N THR A 64 -15.83 9.57 23.46
CA THR A 64 -16.50 8.54 24.28
C THR A 64 -16.20 8.65 25.77
N GLY A 65 -15.15 9.40 26.15
CA GLY A 65 -14.61 9.41 27.51
C GLY A 65 -13.79 8.16 27.86
N TRP A 66 -13.44 7.33 26.88
CA TRP A 66 -12.55 6.19 27.09
C TRP A 66 -11.09 6.63 27.29
N ASN A 67 -10.27 5.70 27.82
CA ASN A 67 -8.84 5.92 28.03
C ASN A 67 -8.04 4.69 27.58
N LEU A 68 -8.16 4.36 26.30
CA LEU A 68 -7.44 3.24 25.69
C LEU A 68 -6.13 3.73 25.09
N THR A 69 -5.06 2.95 25.25
CA THR A 69 -3.86 3.14 24.42
C THR A 69 -4.11 2.62 23.00
N PRO A 70 -3.38 3.09 21.98
CA PRO A 70 -3.50 2.57 20.62
C PRO A 70 -3.32 1.05 20.53
N GLN A 71 -2.41 0.48 21.35
CA GLN A 71 -2.20 -0.97 21.41
C GLN A 71 -3.42 -1.71 22.00
N GLN A 72 -4.05 -1.16 23.04
CA GLN A 72 -5.27 -1.73 23.62
C GLN A 72 -6.44 -1.66 22.65
N ALA A 73 -6.63 -0.52 21.97
CA ALA A 73 -7.66 -0.36 20.96
C ALA A 73 -7.46 -1.35 19.81
N LYS A 74 -6.22 -1.48 19.32
CA LYS A 74 -5.84 -2.47 18.30
C LYS A 74 -6.17 -3.91 18.72
N ALA A 75 -5.79 -4.30 19.93
CA ALA A 75 -6.07 -5.64 20.45
C ALA A 75 -7.58 -5.93 20.53
N GLN A 76 -8.39 -4.95 20.96
CA GLN A 76 -9.85 -5.09 20.95
C GLN A 76 -10.41 -5.21 19.54
N MET A 77 -9.94 -4.41 18.59
CA MET A 77 -10.37 -4.49 17.19
C MET A 77 -9.99 -5.83 16.55
N GLN A 78 -8.81 -6.39 16.87
CA GLN A 78 -8.40 -7.72 16.42
C GLN A 78 -9.34 -8.83 16.91
N GLN A 79 -9.96 -8.67 18.08
CA GLN A 79 -10.97 -9.62 18.58
C GLN A 79 -12.35 -9.38 17.96
N LEU A 80 -12.74 -8.11 17.78
CA LEU A 80 -14.07 -7.74 17.30
C LEU A 80 -14.24 -7.92 15.79
N PHE A 81 -13.29 -7.43 14.98
CA PHE A 81 -13.46 -7.30 13.53
C PHE A 81 -13.77 -8.63 12.83
N PRO A 82 -13.16 -9.78 13.18
CA PRO A 82 -13.52 -11.08 12.59
C PRO A 82 -15.00 -11.46 12.71
N THR A 83 -15.74 -10.87 13.66
CA THR A 83 -17.16 -11.13 13.86
C THR A 83 -18.09 -10.24 13.01
N LEU A 84 -17.56 -9.15 12.46
CA LEU A 84 -18.33 -8.16 11.70
C LEU A 84 -18.63 -8.63 10.28
N LYS A 85 -19.80 -8.27 9.73
CA LYS A 85 -20.27 -8.75 8.41
C LYS A 85 -19.23 -8.59 7.30
N ARG A 86 -18.49 -7.47 7.25
CA ARG A 86 -17.49 -7.21 6.20
C ARG A 86 -16.32 -8.20 6.23
N TRP A 87 -15.91 -8.64 7.42
CA TRP A 87 -14.66 -9.41 7.61
C TRP A 87 -14.90 -10.88 7.94
N LYS A 88 -16.13 -11.25 8.28
CA LYS A 88 -16.52 -12.63 8.60
C LYS A 88 -16.29 -13.58 7.42
N GLN A 89 -16.36 -13.07 6.20
CA GLN A 89 -16.04 -13.86 5.00
C GLN A 89 -14.53 -13.95 4.82
N LYS A 90 -14.03 -15.15 4.54
CA LYS A 90 -12.61 -15.38 4.28
C LYS A 90 -12.24 -14.78 2.92
N ASP A 91 -11.11 -14.07 2.87
CA ASP A 91 -10.50 -13.66 1.62
C ASP A 91 -9.86 -14.88 0.93
N GLU A 92 -10.47 -15.32 -0.18
CA GLU A 92 -10.06 -16.51 -0.94
C GLU A 92 -8.87 -16.26 -1.88
N ARG A 93 -8.44 -15.00 -2.04
CA ARG A 93 -7.26 -14.66 -2.83
C ARG A 93 -6.01 -15.35 -2.27
N SER A 94 -5.14 -15.81 -3.17
CA SER A 94 -3.79 -16.24 -2.84
C SER A 94 -2.97 -15.09 -2.25
N LEU A 95 -1.87 -15.42 -1.54
CA LEU A 95 -0.96 -14.39 -1.02
C LEU A 95 -0.30 -13.56 -2.13
N ILE A 96 -0.10 -14.12 -3.32
CA ILE A 96 0.42 -13.38 -4.48
C ILE A 96 -0.61 -12.35 -4.98
N GLU A 97 -1.88 -12.73 -5.08
CA GLU A 97 -2.95 -11.80 -5.47
C GLU A 97 -3.14 -10.70 -4.42
N LYS A 98 -3.07 -11.05 -3.14
CA LYS A 98 -3.08 -10.08 -2.03
C LYS A 98 -1.87 -9.13 -2.10
N ALA A 99 -0.68 -9.64 -2.41
CA ALA A 99 0.53 -8.83 -2.58
C ALA A 99 0.46 -7.90 -3.80
N ALA A 100 -0.07 -8.38 -4.93
CA ALA A 100 -0.29 -7.56 -6.11
C ALA A 100 -1.30 -6.44 -5.84
N HIS A 101 -2.37 -6.75 -5.10
CA HIS A 101 -3.33 -5.76 -4.63
C HIS A 101 -2.67 -4.73 -3.71
N LEU A 102 -1.89 -5.17 -2.70
CA LEU A 102 -1.14 -4.28 -1.82
C LEU A 102 -0.23 -3.32 -2.60
N LEU A 103 0.56 -3.85 -3.54
CA LEU A 103 1.44 -3.05 -4.39
C LEU A 103 0.65 -2.02 -5.20
N SER A 104 -0.54 -2.37 -5.71
CA SER A 104 -1.39 -1.43 -6.47
C SER A 104 -1.79 -0.20 -5.64
N GLN A 105 -1.93 -0.35 -4.32
CA GLN A 105 -2.26 0.74 -3.38
C GLN A 105 -1.06 1.61 -3.02
N CYS A 106 0.15 1.07 -3.10
CA CYS A 106 1.38 1.80 -2.80
C CYS A 106 1.72 2.80 -3.91
N LYS A 107 1.84 4.08 -3.54
CA LYS A 107 2.39 5.14 -4.43
C LYS A 107 3.91 5.17 -4.44
N GLU A 108 4.52 4.77 -3.33
CA GLU A 108 5.96 4.74 -3.13
C GLU A 108 6.40 3.31 -2.83
N VAL A 109 7.63 2.99 -3.21
CA VAL A 109 8.34 1.76 -2.88
C VAL A 109 9.73 2.09 -2.35
N THR A 110 10.31 1.24 -1.51
CA THR A 110 11.71 1.40 -1.09
C THR A 110 12.59 0.48 -1.91
N LEU A 111 13.47 1.04 -2.74
CA LEU A 111 14.42 0.29 -3.56
C LEU A 111 15.83 0.38 -2.95
N ALA A 112 16.42 -0.77 -2.67
CA ALA A 112 17.79 -0.93 -2.18
C ALA A 112 18.74 -1.33 -3.31
N SER A 113 19.78 -0.53 -3.52
CA SER A 113 20.97 -0.88 -4.29
C SER A 113 22.10 -1.23 -3.33
N VAL A 114 23.22 -1.73 -3.84
CA VAL A 114 24.44 -1.96 -3.06
C VAL A 114 25.58 -1.18 -3.70
N ASN A 115 26.24 -0.33 -2.94
CA ASN A 115 27.36 0.46 -3.46
C ASN A 115 28.63 -0.39 -3.61
N ALA A 116 29.68 0.19 -4.18
CA ALA A 116 30.97 -0.51 -4.41
C ALA A 116 31.63 -1.03 -3.13
N ASP A 117 31.36 -0.40 -1.98
CA ASP A 117 31.88 -0.80 -0.66
C ASP A 117 31.03 -1.91 0.01
N GLY A 118 29.93 -2.35 -0.63
CA GLY A 118 29.05 -3.39 -0.12
C GLY A 118 27.93 -2.91 0.82
N PHE A 119 27.76 -1.60 1.00
CA PHE A 119 26.69 -1.05 1.83
C PHE A 119 25.36 -0.97 1.06
N PRO A 120 24.24 -1.40 1.68
CA PRO A 120 22.91 -1.22 1.08
C PRO A 120 22.46 0.24 1.16
N ARG A 121 21.79 0.70 0.10
CA ARG A 121 21.19 2.04 0.01
C ARG A 121 19.68 1.96 -0.24
N PRO A 122 18.86 1.72 0.80
CA PRO A 122 17.41 1.77 0.67
C PRO A 122 16.95 3.23 0.48
N VAL A 123 16.21 3.49 -0.59
CA VAL A 123 15.68 4.83 -0.89
C VAL A 123 14.21 4.70 -1.30
N PRO A 124 13.28 5.44 -0.64
CA PRO A 124 11.91 5.58 -1.12
C PRO A 124 11.88 6.27 -2.48
N LEU A 125 11.11 5.71 -3.40
CA LEU A 125 10.93 6.21 -4.76
C LEU A 125 9.46 6.11 -5.16
N ASP A 126 9.00 7.06 -5.95
CA ASP A 126 7.68 6.99 -6.56
C ASP A 126 7.59 5.80 -7.50
N LYS A 127 6.55 4.98 -7.28
CA LYS A 127 6.17 3.87 -8.14
C LYS A 127 5.38 4.41 -9.31
N ILE A 128 5.97 4.35 -10.50
CA ILE A 128 5.35 4.92 -11.70
C ILE A 128 4.44 3.90 -12.41
N HIS A 129 4.78 2.61 -12.32
CA HIS A 129 4.04 1.50 -12.90
C HIS A 129 4.40 0.20 -12.18
N SER A 130 3.49 -0.78 -12.19
CA SER A 130 3.75 -2.11 -11.65
C SER A 130 2.84 -3.16 -12.29
N VAL A 131 3.33 -4.38 -12.43
CA VAL A 131 2.54 -5.54 -12.85
C VAL A 131 2.70 -6.66 -11.82
N GLY A 132 1.57 -7.27 -11.43
CA GLY A 132 1.57 -8.29 -10.39
C GLY A 132 2.10 -7.76 -9.06
N CYS A 133 2.93 -8.54 -8.37
CA CYS A 133 3.49 -8.20 -7.07
C CYS A 133 4.99 -7.90 -7.09
N ASN A 134 5.65 -8.06 -8.25
CA ASN A 134 7.11 -8.13 -8.36
C ASN A 134 7.73 -7.41 -9.56
N ASP A 135 6.93 -6.91 -10.51
CA ASP A 135 7.41 -6.05 -11.60
C ASP A 135 7.11 -4.60 -11.22
N VAL A 136 8.16 -3.81 -11.02
CA VAL A 136 8.03 -2.43 -10.52
C VAL A 136 8.91 -1.49 -11.33
N TRP A 137 8.31 -0.38 -11.74
CA TRP A 137 9.00 0.69 -12.43
C TRP A 137 9.06 1.91 -11.53
N VAL A 138 10.23 2.54 -11.49
CA VAL A 138 10.46 3.84 -10.83
C VAL A 138 11.24 4.76 -11.77
N VAL A 139 11.27 6.05 -11.45
CA VAL A 139 12.03 7.05 -12.18
C VAL A 139 13.18 7.59 -11.31
N THR A 140 14.32 7.89 -11.92
CA THR A 140 15.43 8.57 -11.22
C THR A 140 16.30 9.35 -12.21
N ALA A 141 17.29 10.06 -11.67
CA ALA A 141 18.28 10.80 -12.46
C ALA A 141 19.41 9.87 -12.96
N ALA A 142 19.86 10.06 -14.20
CA ALA A 142 20.93 9.28 -14.83
C ALA A 142 22.28 9.38 -14.09
N ASP A 143 22.50 10.49 -13.38
CA ASP A 143 23.68 10.80 -12.57
C ASP A 143 23.51 10.47 -11.08
N SER A 144 22.40 9.83 -10.69
CA SER A 144 22.15 9.43 -9.31
C SER A 144 23.09 8.32 -8.83
N GLU A 145 23.31 8.26 -7.50
CA GLU A 145 24.02 7.13 -6.87
C GLU A 145 23.35 5.79 -7.19
N LYS A 146 22.01 5.76 -7.25
CA LYS A 146 21.23 4.58 -7.63
C LYS A 146 21.65 4.02 -8.99
N VAL A 147 21.76 4.88 -10.00
CA VAL A 147 22.19 4.47 -11.34
C VAL A 147 23.67 4.09 -11.36
N ARG A 148 24.53 4.76 -10.56
CA ARG A 148 25.93 4.34 -10.40
C ARG A 148 26.05 2.93 -9.83
N ASP A 149 25.31 2.63 -8.76
CA ASP A 149 25.31 1.31 -8.14
C ASP A 149 24.86 0.22 -9.13
N PHE A 150 23.72 0.45 -9.82
CA PHE A 150 23.15 -0.55 -10.73
C PHE A 150 23.95 -0.77 -12.01
N LYS A 151 24.83 0.15 -12.40
CA LYS A 151 25.80 -0.09 -13.49
C LYS A 151 26.81 -1.18 -13.15
N VAL A 152 27.15 -1.34 -11.86
CA VAL A 152 28.16 -2.30 -11.40
C VAL A 152 27.51 -3.57 -10.85
N ASN A 153 26.36 -3.42 -10.17
CA ASN A 153 25.65 -4.54 -9.56
C ASN A 153 24.14 -4.38 -9.74
N SER A 154 23.55 -5.18 -10.62
CA SER A 154 22.10 -5.13 -10.87
C SER A 154 21.25 -5.77 -9.76
N LYS A 155 21.84 -6.45 -8.77
CA LYS A 155 21.08 -7.07 -7.68
C LYS A 155 20.47 -6.00 -6.78
N ALA A 156 19.18 -6.17 -6.48
CA ALA A 156 18.41 -5.22 -5.71
C ALA A 156 17.47 -5.92 -4.72
N GLY A 157 17.14 -5.19 -3.66
CA GLY A 157 15.98 -5.47 -2.83
C GLY A 157 14.93 -4.40 -3.03
N LEU A 158 13.65 -4.75 -3.03
CA LEU A 158 12.57 -3.77 -3.08
C LEU A 158 11.52 -4.12 -2.03
N SER A 159 11.05 -3.16 -1.24
CA SER A 159 9.93 -3.38 -0.34
C SER A 159 8.81 -2.38 -0.54
N TYR A 160 7.60 -2.82 -0.24
CA TYR A 160 6.41 -1.98 -0.17
C TYR A 160 5.55 -2.40 1.01
N SER A 161 4.86 -1.44 1.59
CA SER A 161 3.98 -1.66 2.73
C SER A 161 2.81 -0.71 2.69
N PHE A 162 1.70 -1.15 3.28
CA PHE A 162 0.50 -0.35 3.41
C PHE A 162 -0.29 -0.82 4.62
N TYR A 163 -0.47 0.07 5.60
CA TYR A 163 -1.21 -0.17 6.84
C TYR A 163 -0.93 -1.55 7.48
N GLY A 164 0.31 -1.74 7.93
CA GLY A 164 0.75 -2.92 8.68
C GLY A 164 1.12 -4.15 7.82
N ASP A 165 0.63 -4.23 6.59
CA ASP A 165 1.00 -5.27 5.65
C ASP A 165 2.25 -4.87 4.84
N SER A 166 3.09 -5.84 4.49
CA SER A 166 4.34 -5.60 3.78
C SER A 166 4.77 -6.76 2.88
N VAL A 167 5.53 -6.41 1.84
CA VAL A 167 6.24 -7.36 0.98
C VAL A 167 7.67 -6.88 0.81
N ALA A 168 8.62 -7.80 0.90
CA ALA A 168 10.01 -7.59 0.58
C ALA A 168 10.42 -8.53 -0.56
N LEU A 169 10.98 -7.97 -1.62
CA LEU A 169 11.39 -8.66 -2.83
C LEU A 169 12.90 -8.68 -2.93
N ARG A 170 13.43 -9.74 -3.55
CA ARG A 170 14.79 -9.78 -4.11
C ARG A 170 14.71 -10.00 -5.61
N GLY A 171 15.56 -9.31 -6.35
CA GLY A 171 15.52 -9.33 -7.80
C GLY A 171 16.69 -8.62 -8.44
N THR A 172 16.50 -8.26 -9.69
CA THR A 172 17.47 -7.49 -10.48
C THR A 172 16.85 -6.22 -11.03
N VAL A 173 17.70 -5.27 -11.39
CA VAL A 173 17.32 -4.00 -11.97
C VAL A 173 17.90 -3.84 -13.37
N GLU A 174 17.09 -3.28 -14.26
CA GLU A 174 17.50 -2.78 -15.56
C GLU A 174 17.35 -1.24 -15.59
N VAL A 175 18.41 -0.54 -16.02
CA VAL A 175 18.36 0.91 -16.22
C VAL A 175 18.01 1.19 -17.68
N ILE A 176 16.80 1.72 -17.89
CA ILE A 176 16.23 1.89 -19.22
C ILE A 176 16.45 3.32 -19.69
N LYS A 177 17.08 3.44 -20.86
CA LYS A 177 17.52 4.70 -21.46
C LYS A 177 16.97 4.93 -22.87
N ASP A 178 16.29 3.95 -23.45
CA ASP A 178 15.75 4.07 -24.80
C ASP A 178 14.61 5.10 -24.84
N ASP A 179 14.59 5.88 -25.91
CA ASP A 179 13.65 6.98 -26.06
C ASP A 179 12.20 6.50 -26.21
N GLU A 180 11.96 5.34 -26.80
CA GLU A 180 10.61 4.81 -27.03
C GLU A 180 9.90 4.53 -25.71
N THR A 181 10.53 3.74 -24.83
CA THR A 181 9.99 3.39 -23.52
C THR A 181 9.88 4.62 -22.63
N ARG A 182 10.90 5.47 -22.62
CA ARG A 182 10.92 6.71 -21.83
C ARG A 182 9.79 7.66 -22.20
N LYS A 183 9.53 7.86 -23.51
CA LYS A 183 8.40 8.67 -23.99
C LYS A 183 7.06 8.03 -23.64
N ARG A 184 6.92 6.71 -23.80
CA ARG A 184 5.69 5.98 -23.48
C ARG A 184 5.32 6.04 -22.00
N MET A 185 6.32 6.01 -21.11
CA MET A 185 6.12 5.98 -19.65
C MET A 185 6.18 7.36 -18.99
N TRP A 186 6.32 8.43 -19.79
CA TRP A 186 6.33 9.79 -19.29
C TRP A 186 5.01 10.14 -18.59
N GLN A 187 5.11 10.80 -17.44
CA GLN A 187 3.98 11.35 -16.73
C GLN A 187 4.18 12.86 -16.60
N GLU A 188 3.14 13.66 -16.86
CA GLU A 188 3.25 15.12 -16.96
C GLU A 188 3.93 15.78 -15.74
N HIS A 189 3.70 15.26 -14.54
CA HIS A 189 4.29 15.81 -13.32
C HIS A 189 5.82 15.63 -13.23
N PHE A 190 6.43 14.77 -14.05
CA PHE A 190 7.89 14.62 -14.13
C PHE A 190 8.58 15.87 -14.67
N ILE A 191 7.86 16.78 -15.34
CA ILE A 191 8.39 18.05 -15.83
C ILE A 191 9.02 18.90 -14.70
N ASN A 192 8.56 18.71 -13.45
CA ASN A 192 9.09 19.40 -12.28
C ASN A 192 10.51 18.94 -11.89
N TYR A 193 10.91 17.74 -12.32
CA TYR A 193 12.23 17.15 -12.06
C TYR A 193 13.11 17.12 -13.30
N PHE A 194 12.50 16.99 -14.48
CA PHE A 194 13.18 16.88 -15.78
C PHE A 194 12.60 17.94 -16.75
N PRO A 195 13.08 19.19 -16.69
CA PRO A 195 12.49 20.32 -17.43
C PRO A 195 12.56 20.17 -18.96
N ALA A 196 13.47 19.33 -19.49
CA ALA A 196 13.55 19.04 -20.92
C ALA A 196 12.56 17.93 -21.36
N GLY A 197 11.65 17.53 -20.47
CA GLY A 197 10.56 16.61 -20.76
C GLY A 197 11.02 15.17 -21.03
N PRO A 198 10.26 14.39 -21.82
CA PRO A 198 10.56 12.96 -22.05
C PRO A 198 11.87 12.70 -22.80
N THR A 199 12.52 13.72 -23.36
CA THR A 199 13.82 13.63 -24.04
C THR A 199 14.99 14.06 -23.16
N ASP A 200 14.74 14.52 -21.93
CA ASP A 200 15.77 14.93 -20.98
C ASP A 200 16.75 13.79 -20.70
N GLN A 201 18.03 13.92 -21.06
CA GLN A 201 19.00 12.82 -20.90
C GLN A 201 19.20 12.38 -19.44
N ASN A 202 18.80 13.20 -18.47
CA ASN A 202 18.84 12.84 -17.06
C ASN A 202 17.61 12.03 -16.61
N TYR A 203 16.49 12.05 -17.35
CA TYR A 203 15.32 11.22 -17.06
C TYR A 203 15.60 9.76 -17.43
N VAL A 204 15.75 8.88 -16.45
CA VAL A 204 15.90 7.43 -16.69
C VAL A 204 14.87 6.63 -15.91
N LEU A 205 14.45 5.52 -16.51
CA LEU A 205 13.58 4.55 -15.86
C LEU A 205 14.43 3.45 -15.24
N VAL A 206 13.97 2.95 -14.11
CA VAL A 206 14.56 1.82 -13.40
C VAL A 206 13.49 0.75 -13.30
N HIS A 207 13.71 -0.36 -13.99
CA HIS A 207 12.81 -1.51 -14.01
C HIS A 207 13.33 -2.58 -13.06
N PHE A 208 12.62 -2.79 -11.96
CA PHE A 208 12.90 -3.86 -11.00
C PHE A 208 12.08 -5.10 -11.36
N ILE A 209 12.78 -6.24 -11.43
CA ILE A 209 12.22 -7.56 -11.74
C ILE A 209 12.48 -8.47 -10.54
N GLY A 210 11.46 -8.67 -9.70
CA GLY A 210 11.54 -9.55 -8.53
C GLY A 210 11.52 -11.03 -8.92
N LYS A 211 12.32 -11.82 -8.21
CA LYS A 211 12.46 -13.29 -8.36
C LYS A 211 12.10 -14.06 -7.09
N GLU A 212 12.13 -13.39 -5.95
CA GLU A 212 11.77 -13.97 -4.67
C GLU A 212 10.98 -12.92 -3.87
N ALA A 213 9.98 -13.36 -3.12
CA ALA A 213 9.17 -12.51 -2.27
C ALA A 213 9.04 -13.09 -0.87
N THR A 214 9.19 -12.23 0.12
CA THR A 214 8.79 -12.44 1.51
C THR A 214 7.55 -11.61 1.75
N ILE A 215 6.41 -12.25 1.99
CA ILE A 215 5.10 -11.62 2.10
C ILE A 215 4.65 -11.72 3.56
N TRP A 216 4.22 -10.60 4.12
CA TRP A 216 3.52 -10.51 5.39
C TRP A 216 2.24 -9.70 5.18
N ILE A 217 1.12 -10.41 5.05
CA ILE A 217 -0.21 -9.79 4.83
C ILE A 217 -1.21 -10.45 5.76
N ASN A 218 -1.99 -9.65 6.50
CA ASN A 218 -3.07 -10.14 7.36
C ASN A 218 -2.60 -11.25 8.34
N HIS A 219 -1.40 -11.05 8.93
CA HIS A 219 -0.72 -12.01 9.82
C HIS A 219 -0.33 -13.36 9.20
N GLU A 220 -0.44 -13.50 7.88
CA GLU A 220 0.09 -14.64 7.13
C GLU A 220 1.50 -14.29 6.64
N PHE A 221 2.47 -15.18 6.88
CA PHE A 221 3.86 -15.03 6.45
C PHE A 221 4.24 -16.15 5.46
N THR A 222 4.85 -15.80 4.35
CA THR A 222 5.43 -16.79 3.42
C THR A 222 6.67 -16.24 2.71
N HIS A 223 7.52 -17.17 2.26
CA HIS A 223 8.61 -16.90 1.34
C HIS A 223 8.42 -17.75 0.07
N ILE A 224 8.47 -17.11 -1.10
CA ILE A 224 8.21 -17.75 -2.39
C ILE A 224 9.22 -17.31 -3.45
N THR A 225 9.44 -18.17 -4.44
CA THR A 225 10.10 -17.83 -5.71
C THR A 225 9.03 -17.45 -6.74
N ILE A 226 9.30 -16.45 -7.58
CA ILE A 226 8.40 -15.90 -8.60
C ILE A 226 9.07 -15.96 -9.98
#